data_AF-A0A2H5UG59-F1
#
_entry.id   AF-A0A2H5UG59-F1
#
_cell.length_a   1.000
_cell.length_b   1.000
_cell.length_c   1.000
_cell.angle_alpha   90.00
_cell.angle_beta   90.00
_cell.angle_gamma   90.00
#
_symmetry.space_group_name_H-M   'P 1'
#
loop_
_entity.id
_entity.type
_entity.pdbx_description
1 polymer ?
#
loop_
_entity_poly.entity_id
_entity_poly.type
_entity_poly.pdbx_seq_one_letter_code
_entity_poly.pdbx_strand_id
1 'polypeptide(L)'
;MRLPLLFFLLFLLVILPSFLYLNYSVIQTREEAITLIPEIDNNVVKGPVVMPQLKNSTIKAELGQSSWKLLHTMMARFPERPTQDEKEALRSFIYLFSRLYPCGECAAEFQAILAKHPPQVSSREAASQWACAVHNIVNQRLQKEIFDCGKIAEKYKCGC
;
A
#
# COMPACT_ATOMS: atom_id res chain seq x y z
N MET A 1 27.15 38.19 -40.26
CA MET A 1 26.35 38.56 -39.07
C MET A 1 24.83 38.32 -39.19
N ARG A 2 24.28 37.60 -40.19
CA ARG A 2 22.81 37.42 -40.32
C ARG A 2 22.24 36.07 -39.83
N LEU A 3 23.09 35.09 -39.52
CA LEU A 3 22.67 33.78 -39.03
C LEU A 3 22.01 33.79 -37.62
N PRO A 4 22.44 34.60 -36.62
CA PRO A 4 21.89 34.48 -35.27
C PRO A 4 20.45 35.00 -35.12
N LEU A 5 20.03 35.96 -35.96
CA LEU A 5 18.69 36.54 -35.87
C LEU A 5 17.61 35.55 -36.34
N LEU A 6 17.91 34.74 -37.36
CA LEU A 6 16.99 33.72 -37.87
C LEU A 6 16.81 32.58 -36.87
N PHE A 7 17.89 32.15 -36.21
CA PHE A 7 17.83 31.16 -35.13
C PHE A 7 17.04 31.68 -33.92
N PHE A 8 17.22 32.96 -33.57
CA PHE A 8 16.48 33.59 -32.47
C PHE A 8 14.98 33.71 -32.76
N LEU A 9 14.61 34.07 -34.00
CA LEU A 9 13.21 34.12 -34.44
C LEU A 9 12.57 32.72 -34.50
N LEU A 10 13.29 31.71 -34.99
CA LEU A 10 12.82 30.32 -34.99
C LEU A 10 12.61 29.79 -33.57
N PHE A 11 13.51 30.16 -32.64
CA PHE A 11 13.39 29.80 -31.24
C PHE A 11 12.15 30.43 -30.60
N LEU A 12 11.89 31.72 -30.82
CA LEU A 12 10.74 32.42 -30.25
C LEU A 12 9.39 32.04 -30.89
N LEU A 13 9.35 31.80 -32.20
CA LEU A 13 8.11 31.58 -32.93
C LEU A 13 7.71 30.11 -33.04
N VAL A 14 8.67 29.18 -32.92
CA VAL A 14 8.41 27.75 -33.14
C VAL A 14 8.78 26.94 -31.91
N ILE A 15 9.99 27.12 -31.37
CA ILE A 15 10.49 26.25 -30.29
C ILE A 15 9.83 26.60 -28.96
N LEU A 16 9.79 27.88 -28.57
CA LEU A 16 9.21 28.35 -27.32
C LEU A 16 7.70 28.05 -27.22
N PRO A 17 6.85 28.32 -28.24
CA PRO A 17 5.42 27.99 -28.18
C PRO A 17 5.18 26.49 -28.15
N SER A 18 5.98 25.69 -28.88
CA SER A 18 5.89 24.23 -28.84
C SER A 18 6.28 23.65 -27.47
N PHE A 19 7.33 24.19 -26.84
CA PHE A 19 7.74 23.81 -25.49
C PHE A 19 6.69 24.20 -24.44
N LEU A 20 6.09 25.38 -24.55
CA LEU A 20 5.02 25.83 -23.66
C LEU A 20 3.75 25.00 -23.84
N TYR A 21 3.37 24.69 -25.08
CA TYR A 21 2.24 23.81 -25.38
C TYR A 21 2.44 22.40 -24.84
N LEU A 22 3.63 21.83 -25.02
CA LEU A 22 3.96 20.50 -24.50
C LEU A 22 3.90 20.48 -22.96
N ASN A 23 4.49 21.46 -22.28
CA ASN A 23 4.39 21.58 -20.82
C ASN A 23 2.95 21.75 -20.35
N TYR A 24 2.16 22.59 -21.01
CA TYR A 24 0.74 22.77 -20.71
C TYR A 24 -0.04 21.45 -20.85
N SER A 25 0.17 20.69 -21.94
CA SER A 25 -0.49 19.39 -22.13
C SER A 25 -0.07 18.34 -21.08
N VAL A 26 1.17 18.36 -20.62
CA VAL A 26 1.66 17.46 -19.56
C VAL A 26 1.06 17.84 -18.20
N ILE A 27 0.92 19.13 -17.91
CA ILE A 27 0.28 19.59 -16.67
C ILE A 27 -1.22 19.25 -16.69
N GLN A 28 -1.91 19.49 -17.81
CA GLN A 28 -3.33 19.19 -17.95
C GLN A 28 -3.61 17.69 -17.78
N THR A 29 -2.84 16.82 -18.43
CA THR A 29 -2.99 15.36 -18.26
C THR A 29 -2.72 14.89 -16.83
N ARG A 30 -1.80 15.56 -16.11
CA ARG A 30 -1.54 15.29 -14.69
C ARG A 30 -2.71 15.71 -13.80
N GLU A 31 -3.29 16.89 -14.02
CA GLU A 31 -4.45 17.36 -13.27
C GLU A 31 -5.66 16.45 -13.50
N GLU A 32 -5.96 16.09 -14.75
CA GLU A 32 -7.01 15.13 -15.09
C GLU A 32 -6.80 13.78 -14.41
N ALA A 33 -5.57 13.25 -14.40
CA ALA A 33 -5.25 11.99 -13.71
C ALA A 33 -5.43 12.08 -12.17
N ILE A 34 -5.15 13.22 -11.55
CA ILE A 34 -5.37 13.43 -10.11
C ILE A 34 -6.88 13.45 -9.79
N THR A 35 -7.72 14.02 -10.67
CA THR A 35 -9.19 14.03 -10.44
C THR A 35 -9.83 12.64 -10.46
N LEU A 36 -9.14 11.63 -11.00
CA LEU A 36 -9.60 10.24 -11.01
C LEU A 36 -9.26 9.46 -9.74
N ILE A 37 -8.45 10.01 -8.83
CA ILE A 37 -8.14 9.36 -7.55
C ILE A 37 -9.27 9.70 -6.58
N PRO A 38 -10.17 8.76 -6.26
CA PRO A 38 -11.26 9.04 -5.35
C PRO A 38 -10.70 9.32 -3.95
N GLU A 39 -11.26 10.32 -3.26
CA GLU A 39 -11.03 10.45 -1.83
C GLU A 39 -11.47 9.16 -1.14
N ILE A 40 -10.59 8.61 -0.30
CA ILE A 40 -10.88 7.38 0.44
C ILE A 40 -11.75 7.73 1.64
N ASP A 41 -13.06 7.71 1.44
CA ASP A 41 -14.05 7.79 2.52
C ASP A 41 -13.94 6.57 3.47
N ASN A 42 -14.22 6.79 4.75
CA ASN A 42 -14.37 5.77 5.78
C ASN A 42 -15.25 4.58 5.35
N ASN A 43 -16.31 4.79 4.56
CA ASN A 43 -17.15 3.69 4.08
C ASN A 43 -16.42 2.79 3.07
N VAL A 44 -15.48 3.35 2.30
CA VAL A 44 -14.61 2.58 1.40
C VAL A 44 -13.64 1.71 2.20
N VAL A 45 -13.18 2.18 3.35
CA VAL A 45 -12.24 1.45 4.20
C VAL A 45 -12.94 0.33 5.01
N LYS A 46 -14.18 0.58 5.48
CA LYS A 46 -14.95 -0.32 6.36
C LYS A 46 -15.97 -1.21 5.65
N GLY A 47 -16.02 -1.18 4.32
CA GLY A 47 -17.01 -1.94 3.56
C GLY A 47 -16.86 -3.47 3.67
N PRO A 48 -17.81 -4.23 3.10
CA PRO A 48 -17.80 -5.69 3.15
C PRO A 48 -16.63 -6.28 2.37
N VAL A 49 -16.39 -7.57 2.61
CA VAL A 49 -15.53 -8.42 1.78
C VAL A 49 -16.00 -8.37 0.33
N VAL A 50 -15.06 -8.10 -0.58
CA VAL A 50 -15.32 -8.00 -2.01
C VAL A 50 -15.07 -9.33 -2.72
N MET A 51 -14.09 -10.10 -2.24
CA MET A 51 -13.58 -11.27 -2.95
C MET A 51 -14.40 -12.54 -2.66
N PRO A 52 -14.58 -13.42 -3.66
CA PRO A 52 -15.25 -14.71 -3.47
C PRO A 52 -14.35 -15.71 -2.72
N GLN A 53 -14.91 -16.87 -2.35
CA GLN A 53 -14.15 -17.92 -1.68
C GLN A 53 -13.00 -18.48 -2.55
N LEU A 54 -11.88 -18.83 -1.91
CA LEU A 54 -10.75 -19.47 -2.56
C LEU A 54 -10.62 -20.95 -2.12
N LYS A 55 -11.27 -21.83 -2.90
CA LYS A 55 -11.43 -23.25 -2.54
C LYS A 55 -10.15 -24.07 -2.67
N ASN A 56 -9.26 -23.75 -3.62
CA ASN A 56 -8.02 -24.49 -3.83
C ASN A 56 -7.03 -24.23 -2.67
N SER A 57 -6.71 -25.26 -1.90
CA SER A 57 -5.87 -25.15 -0.69
C SER A 57 -4.40 -24.82 -1.01
N THR A 58 -3.84 -25.34 -2.09
CA THR A 58 -2.46 -25.05 -2.51
C THR A 58 -2.31 -23.59 -2.90
N ILE A 59 -3.17 -23.10 -3.79
CA ILE A 59 -3.17 -21.69 -4.23
C ILE A 59 -3.39 -20.76 -3.03
N LYS A 60 -4.31 -21.13 -2.12
CA LYS A 60 -4.56 -20.38 -0.88
C LYS A 60 -3.33 -20.30 0.02
N ALA A 61 -2.57 -21.39 0.15
CA ALA A 61 -1.35 -21.41 0.95
C ALA A 61 -0.22 -20.57 0.33
N GLU A 62 -0.04 -20.62 -0.99
CA GLU A 62 0.94 -19.80 -1.72
C GLU A 62 0.62 -18.31 -1.64
N LEU A 63 -0.66 -17.96 -1.83
CA LEU A 63 -1.17 -16.61 -1.64
C LEU A 63 -0.92 -16.13 -0.20
N GLY A 64 -1.22 -16.96 0.80
CA GLY A 64 -0.99 -16.65 2.21
C GLY A 64 0.48 -16.33 2.50
N GLN A 65 1.40 -17.18 2.06
CA GLN A 65 2.84 -16.98 2.24
C GLN A 65 3.33 -15.68 1.61
N SER A 66 2.93 -15.43 0.35
CA SER A 66 3.31 -14.22 -0.40
C SER A 66 2.77 -12.96 0.26
N SER A 67 1.53 -13.02 0.75
CA SER A 67 0.86 -11.90 1.39
C SER A 67 1.50 -11.54 2.73
N TRP A 68 1.79 -12.54 3.57
CA TRP A 68 2.51 -12.31 4.82
C TRP A 68 3.91 -11.79 4.58
N LYS A 69 4.61 -12.26 3.53
CA LYS A 69 5.91 -11.70 3.14
C LYS A 69 5.80 -10.22 2.80
N LEU A 70 4.79 -9.83 2.02
CA LEU A 70 4.53 -8.42 1.70
C LEU A 70 4.25 -7.59 2.96
N LEU A 71 3.28 -8.01 3.78
CA LEU A 71 2.87 -7.26 4.98
C LEU A 71 4.03 -7.10 5.97
N HIS A 72 4.72 -8.18 6.33
CA HIS A 72 5.82 -8.09 7.29
C HIS A 72 6.99 -7.26 6.76
N THR A 73 7.29 -7.35 5.46
CA THR A 73 8.34 -6.50 4.85
C THR A 73 7.92 -5.03 4.84
N MET A 74 6.65 -4.73 4.57
CA MET A 74 6.11 -3.37 4.64
C MET A 74 6.23 -2.79 6.05
N MET A 75 5.87 -3.56 7.09
CA MET A 75 5.99 -3.10 8.49
C MET A 75 7.43 -2.87 8.91
N ALA A 76 8.33 -3.79 8.53
CA ALA A 76 9.77 -3.66 8.80
C ALA A 76 10.39 -2.44 8.10
N ARG A 77 9.78 -1.95 7.01
CA ARG A 77 10.22 -0.77 6.25
C ARG A 77 9.53 0.52 6.67
N PHE A 78 8.48 0.45 7.48
CA PHE A 78 7.73 1.62 7.92
C PHE A 78 8.64 2.59 8.71
N PRO A 79 8.37 3.91 8.74
CA PRO A 79 9.20 4.87 9.46
C PRO A 79 9.21 4.64 10.99
N GLU A 80 10.31 4.97 11.66
CA GLU A 80 10.36 4.98 13.12
C GLU A 80 9.47 6.09 13.72
N ARG A 81 9.40 7.22 13.01
CA ARG A 81 8.61 8.40 13.39
C ARG A 81 7.74 8.83 12.21
N PRO A 82 6.63 8.10 11.95
CA PRO A 82 5.77 8.39 10.81
C PRO A 82 4.97 9.68 11.05
N THR A 83 4.79 10.43 9.97
CA THR A 83 3.86 11.57 9.86
C THR A 83 2.40 11.09 9.97
N GLN A 84 1.46 12.03 10.12
CA GLN A 84 0.04 11.67 10.17
C GLN A 84 -0.45 11.04 8.85
N ASP A 85 0.03 11.53 7.72
CA ASP A 85 -0.26 10.98 6.40
C ASP A 85 0.17 9.51 6.29
N GLU A 86 1.43 9.21 6.64
CA GLU A 86 1.97 7.84 6.58
C GLU A 86 1.22 6.87 7.51
N LYS A 87 0.76 7.34 8.68
CA LYS A 87 -0.09 6.58 9.60
C LYS A 87 -1.43 6.22 8.98
N GLU A 88 -2.11 7.21 8.38
CA GLU A 88 -3.40 6.97 7.73
C GLU A 88 -3.26 6.13 6.46
N ALA A 89 -2.18 6.30 5.71
CA ALA A 89 -1.88 5.49 4.54
C ALA A 89 -1.74 4.00 4.91
N LEU A 90 -0.93 3.68 5.93
CA LEU A 90 -0.76 2.30 6.39
C LEU A 90 -2.06 1.71 6.97
N ARG A 91 -2.77 2.50 7.79
CA ARG A 91 -4.06 2.07 8.36
C ARG A 91 -5.08 1.77 7.27
N SER A 92 -5.24 2.69 6.31
CA SER A 92 -6.17 2.54 5.19
C SER A 92 -5.79 1.35 4.32
N PHE A 93 -4.49 1.17 4.02
CA PHE A 93 -3.99 0.02 3.28
C PHE A 93 -4.41 -1.29 3.92
N ILE A 94 -4.26 -1.46 5.25
CA ILE A 94 -4.59 -2.72 5.92
C ILE A 94 -6.09 -3.03 5.88
N TYR A 95 -6.93 -2.03 6.10
CA TYR A 95 -8.38 -2.23 6.01
C TYR A 95 -8.81 -2.51 4.56
N LEU A 96 -8.28 -1.80 3.57
CA LEU A 96 -8.56 -2.07 2.15
C LEU A 96 -8.05 -3.46 1.74
N PHE A 97 -6.86 -3.85 2.21
CA PHE A 97 -6.32 -5.18 2.04
C PHE A 97 -7.29 -6.24 2.57
N SER A 98 -7.90 -6.03 3.75
CA SER A 98 -8.90 -6.96 4.29
C SER A 98 -10.12 -7.13 3.40
N ARG A 99 -10.55 -6.08 2.69
CA ARG A 99 -11.70 -6.12 1.77
C ARG A 99 -11.37 -6.85 0.48
N LEU A 100 -10.15 -6.62 -0.02
CA LEU A 100 -9.69 -7.04 -1.34
C LEU A 100 -8.83 -8.32 -1.30
N TYR A 101 -8.62 -8.91 -0.13
CA TYR A 101 -7.82 -10.13 -0.02
C TYR A 101 -8.45 -11.26 -0.85
N PRO A 102 -7.76 -11.89 -1.82
CA PRO A 102 -8.36 -12.78 -2.81
C PRO A 102 -8.63 -14.20 -2.26
N CYS A 103 -9.28 -14.24 -1.10
CA CYS A 103 -9.87 -15.39 -0.42
C CYS A 103 -10.97 -14.85 0.50
N GLY A 104 -12.23 -14.95 0.08
CA GLY A 104 -13.36 -14.33 0.78
C GLY A 104 -13.54 -14.80 2.22
N GLU A 105 -13.34 -16.10 2.48
CA GLU A 105 -13.39 -16.63 3.85
C GLU A 105 -12.21 -16.16 4.70
N CYS A 106 -11.03 -15.97 4.10
CA CYS A 106 -9.86 -15.43 4.79
C CYS A 106 -10.04 -13.93 5.11
N ALA A 107 -10.59 -13.19 4.15
CA ALA A 107 -10.90 -11.77 4.25
C ALA A 107 -11.90 -11.49 5.40
N ALA A 108 -13.00 -12.25 5.45
CA ALA A 108 -14.01 -12.11 6.50
C ALA A 108 -13.43 -12.34 7.90
N GLU A 109 -12.60 -13.37 8.04
CA GLU A 109 -11.92 -13.69 9.30
C GLU A 109 -10.89 -12.61 9.67
N PHE A 110 -10.16 -12.08 8.69
CA PHE A 110 -9.22 -11.00 8.93
C PHE A 110 -9.95 -9.71 9.35
N GLN A 111 -11.10 -9.39 8.75
CA GLN A 111 -11.94 -8.27 9.21
C GLN A 111 -12.41 -8.45 10.66
N ALA A 112 -12.81 -9.66 11.05
CA ALA A 112 -13.19 -9.96 12.44
C ALA A 112 -12.00 -9.79 13.42
N ILE A 113 -10.78 -10.15 13.00
CA ILE A 113 -9.56 -9.90 13.78
C ILE A 113 -9.30 -8.39 13.89
N LEU A 114 -9.39 -7.64 12.79
CA LEU A 114 -9.15 -6.18 12.76
C LEU A 114 -10.13 -5.39 13.65
N ALA A 115 -11.36 -5.88 13.82
CA ALA A 115 -12.34 -5.28 14.73
C ALA A 115 -11.88 -5.33 16.21
N LYS A 116 -11.09 -6.34 16.58
CA LYS A 116 -10.57 -6.53 17.94
C LYS A 116 -9.13 -6.03 18.10
N HIS A 117 -8.35 -6.09 17.02
CA HIS A 117 -6.92 -5.82 17.00
C HIS A 117 -6.59 -4.81 15.88
N PRO A 118 -6.99 -3.53 16.03
CA PRO A 118 -6.78 -2.52 14.99
C PRO A 118 -5.28 -2.27 14.74
N PRO A 119 -4.88 -1.89 13.51
CA PRO A 119 -3.48 -1.67 13.14
C PRO A 119 -2.78 -0.64 14.03
N GLN A 120 -1.62 -1.02 14.58
CA GLN A 120 -0.77 -0.11 15.33
C GLN A 120 0.23 0.53 14.38
N VAL A 121 0.09 1.83 14.16
CA VAL A 121 0.86 2.57 13.13
C VAL A 121 1.73 3.67 13.75
N SER A 122 1.99 3.64 15.06
CA SER A 122 2.73 4.70 15.74
C SER A 122 4.23 4.72 15.39
N SER A 123 4.80 3.58 14.99
CA SER A 123 6.19 3.42 14.57
C SER A 123 6.38 2.10 13.83
N ARG A 124 7.55 1.91 13.21
CA ARG A 124 8.01 0.63 12.64
C ARG A 124 7.85 -0.55 13.59
N GLU A 125 8.29 -0.37 14.84
CA GLU A 125 8.26 -1.43 15.86
C GLU A 125 6.80 -1.78 16.20
N ALA A 126 5.97 -0.78 16.44
CA ALA A 126 4.56 -0.98 16.74
C ALA A 126 3.83 -1.73 15.60
N ALA A 127 4.10 -1.33 14.34
CA ALA A 127 3.52 -1.97 13.17
C ALA A 127 4.00 -3.42 12.98
N SER A 128 5.29 -3.68 13.19
CA SER A 128 5.90 -5.00 13.04
C SER A 128 5.41 -5.97 14.12
N GLN A 129 5.36 -5.52 15.37
CA GLN A 129 4.85 -6.32 16.49
C GLN A 129 3.35 -6.60 16.33
N TRP A 130 2.56 -5.61 15.92
CA TRP A 130 1.14 -5.80 15.64
C TRP A 130 0.92 -6.85 14.54
N ALA A 131 1.64 -6.74 13.42
CA ALA A 131 1.52 -7.71 12.33
C ALA A 131 1.91 -9.12 12.78
N CYS A 132 2.95 -9.26 13.62
CA CYS A 132 3.34 -10.54 14.18
C CYS A 132 2.25 -11.14 15.08
N ALA A 133 1.71 -10.35 16.01
CA ALA A 133 0.65 -10.78 16.91
C ALA A 133 -0.60 -11.24 16.14
N VAL A 134 -1.03 -10.46 15.15
CA VAL A 134 -2.18 -10.80 14.29
C VAL A 134 -1.91 -12.05 13.44
N HIS A 135 -0.70 -12.21 12.89
CA HIS A 135 -0.34 -13.43 12.19
C HIS A 135 -0.38 -14.66 13.12
N ASN A 136 0.01 -14.51 14.38
CA ASN A 136 -0.09 -15.58 15.36
C ASN A 136 -1.53 -15.94 15.74
N ILE A 137 -2.47 -15.00 15.74
CA ILE A 137 -3.91 -15.31 15.88
C ILE A 137 -4.36 -16.24 14.74
N VAL A 138 -3.94 -15.95 13.50
CA VAL A 138 -4.21 -16.81 12.35
C VAL A 138 -3.52 -18.17 12.48
N ASN A 139 -2.26 -18.21 12.91
CA ASN A 139 -1.53 -19.46 13.14
C ASN A 139 -2.24 -20.33 14.18
N GLN A 140 -2.64 -19.76 15.31
CA GLN A 140 -3.37 -20.47 16.36
C GLN A 140 -4.67 -21.08 15.83
N ARG A 141 -5.48 -20.30 15.09
CA ARG A 141 -6.71 -20.79 14.46
C ARG A 141 -6.45 -21.93 13.48
N LEU A 142 -5.35 -21.86 12.72
CA LEU A 142 -4.94 -22.88 11.77
C LEU A 142 -4.09 -24.01 12.39
N GLN A 143 -3.98 -24.05 13.72
CA GLN A 143 -3.19 -25.04 14.47
C GLN A 143 -1.72 -25.12 14.00
N LYS A 144 -1.14 -23.96 13.68
CA LYS A 144 0.28 -23.81 13.33
C LYS A 144 1.07 -23.37 14.56
N GLU A 145 2.39 -23.58 14.51
CA GLU A 145 3.30 -23.08 15.54
C GLU A 145 3.20 -21.57 15.71
N ILE A 146 3.28 -21.11 16.95
CA ILE A 146 3.31 -19.70 17.29
C ILE A 146 4.74 -19.18 17.06
N PHE A 147 4.84 -18.09 16.30
CA PHE A 147 6.12 -17.46 16.03
C PHE A 147 6.51 -16.53 17.19
N ASP A 148 7.77 -16.60 17.64
CA ASP A 148 8.32 -15.68 18.62
C ASP A 148 8.50 -14.28 18.02
N CYS A 149 7.61 -13.34 18.38
CA CYS A 149 7.66 -11.98 17.88
C CYS A 149 8.91 -11.19 18.30
N GLY A 150 9.66 -11.64 19.31
CA GLY A 150 10.98 -11.10 19.63
C GLY A 150 11.99 -11.25 18.49
N LYS A 151 11.76 -12.21 17.57
CA LYS A 151 12.61 -12.48 16.41
C LYS A 151 12.09 -11.88 15.10
N ILE A 152 11.05 -11.03 15.16
CA ILE A 152 10.42 -10.52 13.93
C ILE A 152 11.37 -9.65 13.10
N ALA A 153 12.19 -8.83 13.76
CA ALA A 153 13.18 -7.96 13.12
C ALA A 153 14.33 -8.76 12.46
N GLU A 154 14.69 -9.92 13.02
CA GLU A 154 15.69 -10.81 12.43
C GLU A 154 15.14 -11.49 11.16
N LYS A 155 13.88 -11.95 11.22
CA LYS A 155 13.21 -12.63 10.11
C LYS A 155 12.91 -11.71 8.94
N TYR A 156 12.45 -10.50 9.22
CA TYR A 156 12.13 -9.48 8.22
C TYR A 156 13.01 -8.26 8.45
N LYS A 157 14.24 -8.32 7.91
CA LYS A 157 15.21 -7.22 8.01
C LYS A 157 14.66 -5.96 7.35
N CYS A 158 14.81 -4.81 8.01
CA CYS A 158 14.46 -3.53 7.39
C CYS A 158 15.36 -3.24 6.19
N GLY A 159 16.65 -3.58 6.21
CA GLY A 159 17.58 -3.11 5.18
C GLY A 159 17.78 -1.59 5.19
N CYS A 160 17.29 -0.96 6.26
CA CYS A 160 17.99 0.07 6.99
C CYS A 160 19.06 -0.63 7.88
#